data_AF-A0A819CR50-F1
#
_entry.id   AF-A0A819CR50-F1
#
_cell.length_a   1.000
_cell.length_b   1.000
_cell.length_c   1.000
_cell.angle_alpha   90.00
_cell.angle_beta   90.00
_cell.angle_gamma   90.00
#
_symmetry.space_group_name_H-M   'P 1'
#
loop_
_entity.id
_entity.type
_entity.pdbx_description
1 polymer ?
#
loop_
_entity_poly.entity_id
_entity_poly.type
_entity_poly.pdbx_seq_one_letter_code
_entity_poly.pdbx_strand_id
1 'polypeptide(L)'
;MGCLFSYFFRPSASADIVETPRQVFSWEREDRQAIKKEDFILDKLKDQTIYRIPGSINGQQFIVQNCDNCTVYVFDHTGQIQIDDCTNCRIFIGPVHGSIFIRDSTNCVLATVCQQFRTRDCRDLYVYLSCASQPIIESSHNIKFGCLTFNYQNLAEQYNAAGISPWNNTWGNIHDFTQIPDGKNYSLLDQNENVFKHLPIPTDPSCSHLNINDSMDTSVTPFTYGELYRNRYEERCLIILFHDSNASSCARDLITMTKKSELVLVQTKCYSVNDMSAERLFSGNKNYNSLVTKGPVIGLEFAGTNCIETCQEILKNLVASKYQNLPHFISQSANEAQEQLDKFYNFASMQMFA
;
A
#
# COMPACT_ATOMS: atom_id res chain seq x y z
N MET A 1 64.27 -51.09 22.90
CA MET A 1 64.31 -51.87 21.64
C MET A 1 62.96 -52.54 21.48
N GLY A 2 62.15 -52.08 20.53
CA GLY A 2 60.84 -52.68 20.21
C GLY A 2 59.73 -51.64 20.09
N CYS A 3 59.36 -51.28 18.86
CA CYS A 3 58.08 -51.59 18.22
C CYS A 3 57.64 -50.53 17.18
N LEU A 4 57.63 -50.99 15.93
CA LEU A 4 56.65 -50.78 14.85
C LEU A 4 55.79 -49.50 14.87
N PHE A 5 55.90 -48.66 13.84
CA PHE A 5 54.75 -47.97 13.26
C PHE A 5 54.87 -47.82 11.74
N SER A 6 53.72 -47.98 11.12
CA SER A 6 53.38 -48.22 9.73
C SER A 6 53.54 -47.01 8.79
N TYR A 7 53.83 -47.34 7.53
CA TYR A 7 53.63 -46.60 6.28
C TYR A 7 52.85 -45.26 6.37
N PHE A 8 53.50 -44.17 5.96
CA PHE A 8 52.83 -42.97 5.47
C PHE A 8 53.16 -42.73 4.00
N PHE A 9 52.14 -42.94 3.17
CA PHE A 9 52.01 -42.45 1.81
C PHE A 9 51.95 -40.92 1.84
N ARG A 10 52.74 -40.25 0.98
CA ARG A 10 52.51 -38.84 0.62
C ARG A 10 51.51 -38.78 -0.54
N PRO A 11 50.54 -37.86 -0.48
CA PRO A 11 50.09 -37.16 -1.67
C PRO A 11 50.38 -35.66 -1.55
N SER A 12 50.94 -35.11 -2.63
CA SER A 12 51.03 -33.68 -2.90
C SER A 12 49.64 -33.11 -3.21
N ALA A 13 49.24 -32.07 -2.50
CA ALA A 13 48.13 -31.21 -2.90
C ALA A 13 48.50 -29.75 -2.62
N SER A 14 48.64 -28.96 -3.68
CA SER A 14 48.63 -27.50 -3.65
C SER A 14 47.21 -27.05 -3.37
N ALA A 15 46.99 -26.41 -2.21
CA ALA A 15 45.74 -25.75 -1.89
C ALA A 15 45.83 -24.28 -2.31
N ASP A 16 45.05 -23.88 -3.31
CA ASP A 16 44.83 -22.48 -3.65
C ASP A 16 44.09 -21.81 -2.50
N ILE A 17 44.72 -20.81 -1.89
CA ILE A 17 44.12 -19.96 -0.86
C ILE A 17 43.20 -18.97 -1.60
N VAL A 18 41.88 -19.21 -1.52
CA VAL A 18 40.88 -18.23 -1.96
C VAL A 18 40.86 -17.10 -0.94
N GLU A 19 41.43 -15.94 -1.29
CA GLU A 19 41.27 -14.71 -0.51
C GLU A 19 39.78 -14.34 -0.44
N THR A 20 39.18 -14.43 0.75
CA THR A 20 37.86 -13.89 1.01
C THR A 20 37.90 -12.36 0.84
N PRO A 21 37.00 -11.75 0.04
CA PRO A 21 36.99 -10.31 -0.14
C PRO A 21 36.78 -9.60 1.21
N ARG A 22 37.60 -8.58 1.47
CA ARG A 22 37.56 -7.77 2.69
C ARG A 22 36.14 -7.26 2.94
N GLN A 23 35.60 -7.51 4.13
CA GLN A 23 34.38 -6.85 4.61
C GLN A 23 34.66 -5.34 4.69
N VAL A 24 34.07 -4.57 3.76
CA VAL A 24 34.11 -3.11 3.77
C VAL A 24 33.02 -2.63 4.69
N PHE A 25 33.41 -2.03 5.81
CA PHE A 25 32.45 -1.50 6.76
C PHE A 25 31.77 -0.26 6.22
N SER A 26 30.55 0.01 6.70
CA SER A 26 29.71 1.07 6.13
C SER A 26 30.35 2.48 6.20
N TRP A 27 31.29 2.70 7.12
CA TRP A 27 32.04 3.96 7.29
C TRP A 27 33.33 4.04 6.45
N GLU A 28 33.74 2.96 5.77
CA GLU A 28 34.92 2.91 4.90
C GLU A 28 34.58 3.22 3.43
N ARG A 29 33.29 3.45 3.10
CA ARG A 29 32.90 3.78 1.73
C ARG A 29 33.00 5.28 1.47
N GLU A 30 33.88 5.65 0.54
CA GLU A 30 34.11 7.04 0.08
C GLU A 30 32.95 7.59 -0.79
N ASP A 31 31.98 6.76 -1.17
CA ASP A 31 30.83 7.10 -2.03
C ASP A 31 29.65 7.75 -1.28
N ARG A 32 29.70 7.85 0.06
CA ARG A 32 28.71 8.64 0.79
C ARG A 32 28.96 10.12 0.52
N GLN A 33 28.21 10.70 -0.42
CA GLN A 33 27.84 12.10 -0.27
C GLN A 33 27.37 12.29 1.18
N ALA A 34 27.99 13.23 1.89
CA ALA A 34 27.67 13.48 3.28
C ALA A 34 26.16 13.82 3.39
N ILE A 35 25.39 12.88 3.94
CA ILE A 35 23.95 13.02 4.15
C ILE A 35 23.76 14.20 5.10
N LYS A 36 23.29 15.33 4.59
CA LYS A 36 23.04 16.53 5.37
C LYS A 36 21.66 16.44 5.97
N LYS A 37 21.54 16.76 7.26
CA LYS A 37 20.26 16.72 7.98
C LYS A 37 19.23 17.64 7.31
N GLU A 38 19.70 18.74 6.74
CA GLU A 38 18.91 19.75 6.05
C GLU A 38 18.23 19.22 4.77
N ASP A 39 18.73 18.14 4.18
CA ASP A 39 18.14 17.56 2.97
C ASP A 39 16.80 16.85 3.27
N PHE A 40 16.60 16.45 4.53
CA PHE A 40 15.47 15.66 5.04
C PHE A 40 14.51 16.46 5.93
N ILE A 41 14.76 17.75 6.11
CA ILE A 41 13.94 18.63 6.95
C ILE A 41 13.59 19.88 6.15
N LEU A 42 12.29 20.11 5.95
CA LEU A 42 11.76 21.37 5.48
C LEU A 42 11.23 22.14 6.69
N ASP A 43 11.90 23.23 7.06
CA ASP A 43 11.56 24.04 8.23
C ASP A 43 11.38 25.51 7.85
N LYS A 44 10.31 26.14 8.34
CA LYS A 44 10.06 27.59 8.22
C LYS A 44 10.03 28.10 6.79
N LEU A 45 9.53 27.28 5.88
CA LEU A 45 9.36 27.68 4.48
C LEU A 45 8.05 28.43 4.31
N LYS A 46 8.04 29.39 3.39
CA LYS A 46 6.85 30.16 3.04
C LYS A 46 6.79 30.41 1.55
N ASP A 47 5.59 30.30 0.95
CA ASP A 47 5.31 30.63 -0.45
C ASP A 47 6.24 29.91 -1.44
N GLN A 48 6.57 28.64 -1.14
CA GLN A 48 7.55 27.86 -1.89
C GLN A 48 7.00 26.54 -2.40
N THR A 49 7.49 26.10 -3.56
CA THR A 49 7.26 24.76 -4.10
C THR A 49 8.56 23.98 -4.06
N ILE A 50 8.55 22.81 -3.42
CA ILE A 50 9.73 21.98 -3.15
C ILE A 50 9.53 20.60 -3.78
N TYR A 51 10.60 20.09 -4.38
CA TYR A 51 10.65 18.76 -4.99
C TYR A 51 11.77 17.90 -4.38
N ARG A 52 11.47 16.62 -4.19
CA ARG A 52 12.44 15.55 -3.94
C ARG A 52 12.18 14.46 -4.98
N ILE A 53 13.16 14.22 -5.84
CA ILE A 53 13.08 13.28 -6.97
C ILE A 53 13.38 11.85 -6.51
N PRO A 54 13.03 10.81 -7.31
CA PRO A 54 13.32 9.43 -6.95
C PRO A 54 14.79 9.20 -6.59
N GLY A 55 15.03 8.50 -5.48
CA GLY A 55 16.37 8.19 -4.95
C GLY A 55 16.98 9.28 -4.06
N SER A 56 16.35 10.45 -3.92
CA SER A 56 16.88 11.54 -3.08
C SER A 56 16.64 11.36 -1.59
N ILE A 57 15.63 10.58 -1.18
CA ILE A 57 15.33 10.31 0.24
C ILE A 57 15.71 8.89 0.64
N ASN A 58 15.50 7.92 -0.26
CA ASN A 58 15.95 6.54 -0.15
C ASN A 58 15.64 5.89 1.22
N GLY A 59 14.37 5.98 1.65
CA GLY A 59 13.89 5.33 2.86
C GLY A 59 14.27 6.02 4.18
N GLN A 60 14.91 7.19 4.15
CA GLN A 60 15.18 7.98 5.36
C GLN A 60 13.90 8.62 5.91
N GLN A 61 13.96 9.04 7.19
CA GLN A 61 12.93 9.89 7.79
C GLN A 61 12.91 11.26 7.09
N PHE A 62 11.72 11.85 6.95
CA PHE A 62 11.55 13.19 6.39
C PHE A 62 10.59 14.01 7.26
N ILE A 63 10.91 15.29 7.47
CA ILE A 63 10.17 16.20 8.35
C ILE A 63 9.76 17.44 7.55
N VAL A 64 8.50 17.83 7.67
CA VAL A 64 7.97 19.11 7.17
C VAL A 64 7.39 19.85 8.36
N GLN A 65 7.93 21.01 8.71
CA GLN A 65 7.49 21.72 9.90
C GLN A 65 7.49 23.24 9.73
N ASN A 66 6.57 23.91 10.42
CA ASN A 66 6.47 25.38 10.43
C ASN A 66 6.34 26.01 9.02
N CYS A 67 5.70 25.31 8.08
CA CYS A 67 5.57 25.78 6.69
C CYS A 67 4.23 26.49 6.46
N ASP A 68 4.24 27.59 5.70
CA ASP A 68 3.04 28.37 5.36
C ASP A 68 2.91 28.53 3.83
N ASN A 69 1.77 28.12 3.27
CA ASN A 69 1.48 28.24 1.84
C ASN A 69 2.55 27.57 0.94
N CYS A 70 3.04 26.41 1.37
CA CYS A 70 4.03 25.63 0.62
C CYS A 70 3.41 24.45 -0.13
N THR A 71 3.96 24.15 -1.30
CA THR A 71 3.67 22.90 -2.03
C THR A 71 4.89 21.99 -1.97
N VAL A 72 4.74 20.74 -1.54
CA VAL A 72 5.85 19.80 -1.35
C VAL A 72 5.55 18.51 -2.10
N TYR A 73 6.46 18.08 -2.97
CA TYR A 73 6.40 16.78 -3.62
C TYR A 73 7.62 15.94 -3.26
N VAL A 74 7.39 14.80 -2.62
CA VAL A 74 8.41 13.78 -2.35
C VAL A 74 8.11 12.55 -3.20
N PHE A 75 8.76 12.46 -4.37
CA PHE A 75 8.64 11.33 -5.30
C PHE A 75 9.59 10.19 -4.94
N ASP A 76 9.65 9.83 -3.67
CA ASP A 76 10.50 8.75 -3.17
C ASP A 76 9.84 8.02 -2.00
N HIS A 77 10.33 6.81 -1.73
CA HIS A 77 9.96 6.10 -0.52
C HIS A 77 10.70 6.69 0.70
N THR A 78 10.01 6.66 1.84
CA THR A 78 10.50 7.25 3.09
C THR A 78 10.29 6.29 4.26
N GLY A 79 11.06 6.48 5.34
CA GLY A 79 10.97 5.64 6.53
C GLY A 79 9.82 6.06 7.44
N GLN A 80 9.78 7.33 7.82
CA GLN A 80 8.74 7.94 8.64
C GLN A 80 8.57 9.40 8.24
N ILE A 81 7.35 9.92 8.34
CA ILE A 81 7.03 11.31 8.05
C ILE A 81 6.46 12.00 9.29
N GLN A 82 6.95 13.20 9.56
CA GLN A 82 6.33 14.15 10.50
C GLN A 82 5.95 15.42 9.75
N ILE A 83 4.70 15.87 9.94
CA ILE A 83 4.19 17.13 9.40
C ILE A 83 3.63 17.94 10.56
N ASP A 84 4.32 19.01 10.95
CA ASP A 84 4.00 19.77 12.16
C ASP A 84 3.81 21.26 11.86
N ASP A 85 2.81 21.89 12.48
CA ASP A 85 2.63 23.35 12.41
C ASP A 85 2.58 23.89 10.96
N CYS A 86 1.95 23.15 10.04
CA CYS A 86 1.82 23.54 8.64
C CYS A 86 0.46 24.19 8.36
N THR A 87 0.46 25.33 7.66
CA THR A 87 -0.75 26.05 7.27
C THR A 87 -0.81 26.24 5.76
N ASN A 88 -1.98 25.99 5.14
CA ASN A 88 -2.20 26.18 3.70
C ASN A 88 -1.27 25.34 2.80
N CYS A 89 -0.72 24.23 3.29
CA CYS A 89 0.23 23.44 2.52
C CYS A 89 -0.45 22.41 1.61
N ARG A 90 0.25 22.01 0.55
CA ARG A 90 -0.17 20.99 -0.43
C ARG A 90 0.95 19.97 -0.58
N ILE A 91 0.76 18.76 -0.08
CA ILE A 91 1.85 17.82 0.17
C ILE A 91 1.55 16.49 -0.52
N PHE A 92 2.49 16.03 -1.35
CA PHE A 92 2.55 14.67 -1.85
C PHE A 92 3.77 13.97 -1.28
N ILE A 93 3.59 12.74 -0.78
CA ILE A 93 4.70 11.90 -0.33
C ILE A 93 4.49 10.49 -0.87
N GLY A 94 5.53 9.95 -1.49
CA GLY A 94 5.58 8.56 -1.92
C GLY A 94 5.45 7.56 -0.75
N PRO A 95 5.66 6.26 -1.02
CA PRO A 95 5.44 5.20 -0.04
C PRO A 95 6.23 5.37 1.27
N VAL A 96 5.52 5.45 2.39
CA VAL A 96 6.09 5.59 3.73
C VAL A 96 6.09 4.22 4.44
N HIS A 97 7.26 3.60 4.60
CA HIS A 97 7.38 2.31 5.28
C HIS A 97 6.72 2.34 6.66
N GLY A 98 6.92 3.40 7.45
CA GLY A 98 6.37 3.50 8.79
C GLY A 98 5.08 4.31 8.87
N SER A 99 5.10 5.26 9.80
CA SER A 99 3.98 6.15 10.04
C SER A 99 4.15 7.50 9.35
N ILE A 100 3.02 8.08 8.97
CA ILE A 100 2.89 9.51 8.82
C ILE A 100 2.14 10.06 10.03
N PHE A 101 2.68 11.12 10.64
CA PHE A 101 2.03 11.82 11.73
C PHE A 101 1.91 13.30 11.40
N ILE A 102 0.67 13.80 11.32
CA ILE A 102 0.37 15.21 11.12
C ILE A 102 -0.11 15.83 12.43
N ARG A 103 0.49 16.93 12.85
CA ARG A 103 0.14 17.64 14.08
C ARG A 103 -0.03 19.13 13.83
N ASP A 104 -0.92 19.75 14.59
CA ASP A 104 -1.05 21.22 14.69
C ASP A 104 -1.16 21.93 13.31
N SER A 105 -1.78 21.26 12.34
CA SER A 105 -1.77 21.69 10.93
C SER A 105 -3.18 22.05 10.44
N THR A 106 -3.28 23.12 9.65
CA THR A 106 -4.57 23.69 9.23
C THR A 106 -4.63 23.96 7.72
N ASN A 107 -5.77 23.63 7.09
CA ASN A 107 -6.03 23.89 5.67
C ASN A 107 -4.99 23.25 4.73
N CYS A 108 -4.59 22.02 5.05
CA CYS A 108 -3.57 21.29 4.31
C CYS A 108 -4.18 20.16 3.45
N VAL A 109 -3.48 19.84 2.36
CA VAL A 109 -3.78 18.65 1.53
C VAL A 109 -2.60 17.70 1.65
N LEU A 110 -2.89 16.42 1.85
CA LEU A 110 -1.90 15.35 1.83
C LEU A 110 -2.35 14.25 0.88
N ALA A 111 -1.47 13.84 -0.02
CA ALA A 111 -1.63 12.65 -0.83
C ALA A 111 -0.48 11.69 -0.56
N THR A 112 -0.76 10.49 -0.06
CA THR A 112 0.31 9.56 0.35
C THR A 112 -0.12 8.10 0.46
N VAL A 113 0.89 7.25 0.60
CA VAL A 113 0.81 5.82 0.88
C VAL A 113 1.60 5.56 2.15
N CYS A 114 1.02 4.89 3.14
CA CYS A 114 1.73 4.61 4.40
C CYS A 114 1.25 3.33 5.09
N GLN A 115 2.10 2.74 5.95
CA GLN A 115 1.63 1.66 6.81
C GLN A 115 0.65 2.16 7.88
N GLN A 116 0.96 3.31 8.52
CA GLN A 116 0.14 3.89 9.57
C GLN A 116 -0.10 5.39 9.32
N PHE A 117 -1.36 5.82 9.43
CA PHE A 117 -1.74 7.22 9.35
C PHE A 117 -2.22 7.70 10.71
N ARG A 118 -1.65 8.80 11.20
CA ARG A 118 -2.08 9.46 12.44
C ARG A 118 -2.20 10.96 12.22
N THR A 119 -3.22 11.58 12.79
CA THR A 119 -3.33 13.03 12.90
C THR A 119 -3.79 13.42 14.29
N ARG A 120 -3.24 14.52 14.80
CA ARG A 120 -3.65 15.13 16.05
C ARG A 120 -3.75 16.65 15.92
N ASP A 121 -4.73 17.28 16.57
CA ASP A 121 -4.81 18.75 16.67
C ASP A 121 -4.83 19.45 15.30
N CYS A 122 -5.47 18.83 14.29
CA CYS A 122 -5.50 19.35 12.93
C CYS A 122 -6.90 19.84 12.52
N ARG A 123 -6.96 20.76 11.54
CA ARG A 123 -8.22 21.31 11.05
C ARG A 123 -8.24 21.45 9.54
N ASP A 124 -9.39 21.17 8.92
CA ASP A 124 -9.65 21.43 7.50
C ASP A 124 -8.62 20.71 6.60
N LEU A 125 -8.47 19.39 6.76
CA LEU A 125 -7.53 18.59 5.97
C LEU A 125 -8.23 17.85 4.83
N TYR A 126 -7.56 17.75 3.68
CA TYR A 126 -7.90 16.81 2.62
C TYR A 126 -6.82 15.75 2.53
N VAL A 127 -7.18 14.48 2.71
CA VAL A 127 -6.23 13.36 2.79
C VAL A 127 -6.59 12.32 1.73
N TYR A 128 -5.79 12.25 0.66
CA TYR A 128 -5.84 11.19 -0.34
C TYR A 128 -4.91 10.07 0.08
N LEU A 129 -5.47 8.92 0.46
CA LEU A 129 -4.75 7.95 1.25
C LEU A 129 -4.79 6.55 0.63
N SER A 130 -3.64 5.88 0.69
CA SER A 130 -3.56 4.42 0.71
C SER A 130 -2.91 4.01 2.03
N CYS A 131 -3.65 3.34 2.92
CA CYS A 131 -3.14 2.97 4.24
C CYS A 131 -3.34 1.50 4.55
N ALA A 132 -2.24 0.82 4.91
CA ALA A 132 -2.28 -0.61 5.19
C ALA A 132 -3.10 -0.94 6.45
N SER A 133 -3.06 -0.06 7.45
CA SER A 133 -3.78 -0.15 8.72
C SER A 133 -4.84 0.94 8.87
N GLN A 134 -5.70 0.80 9.89
CA GLN A 134 -6.79 1.73 10.16
C GLN A 134 -6.26 3.15 10.42
N PRO A 135 -6.61 4.17 9.60
CA PRO A 135 -6.21 5.54 9.84
C PRO A 135 -6.81 6.09 11.14
N ILE A 136 -6.03 6.86 11.89
CA ILE A 136 -6.41 7.40 13.18
C ILE A 136 -6.45 8.93 13.16
N ILE A 137 -7.49 9.50 13.75
CA ILE A 137 -7.59 10.92 14.06
C ILE A 137 -7.84 11.15 15.56
N GLU A 138 -7.34 12.27 16.09
CA GLU A 138 -7.50 12.67 17.49
C GLU A 138 -7.51 14.20 17.59
N SER A 139 -8.41 14.80 18.37
CA SER A 139 -8.51 16.26 18.59
C SER A 139 -8.53 17.09 17.29
N SER A 140 -9.04 16.51 16.20
CA SER A 140 -9.01 17.10 14.86
C SER A 140 -10.43 17.38 14.36
N HIS A 141 -10.60 18.30 13.41
CA HIS A 141 -11.92 18.68 12.89
C HIS A 141 -11.93 18.92 11.37
N ASN A 142 -13.03 18.53 10.72
CA ASN A 142 -13.24 18.65 9.27
C ASN A 142 -12.13 17.98 8.44
N ILE A 143 -11.85 16.72 8.73
CA ILE A 143 -10.85 15.91 8.03
C ILE A 143 -11.55 15.11 6.92
N LYS A 144 -11.14 15.29 5.67
CA LYS A 144 -11.78 14.64 4.52
C LYS A 144 -10.86 13.60 3.92
N PHE A 145 -11.31 12.36 3.82
CA PHE A 145 -10.52 11.25 3.27
C PHE A 145 -11.00 10.85 1.87
N GLY A 146 -10.07 10.55 0.98
CA GLY A 146 -10.33 9.97 -0.34
C GLY A 146 -9.36 8.82 -0.65
N CYS A 147 -9.76 7.90 -1.52
CA CYS A 147 -8.82 6.89 -2.02
C CYS A 147 -7.72 7.58 -2.83
N LEU A 148 -6.46 7.22 -2.60
CA LEU A 148 -5.37 7.75 -3.42
C LEU A 148 -5.47 7.28 -4.87
N THR A 149 -5.55 8.22 -5.81
CA THR A 149 -5.36 8.01 -7.24
C THR A 149 -4.21 8.89 -7.71
N PHE A 150 -2.99 8.41 -7.53
CA PHE A 150 -1.78 9.11 -7.97
C PHE A 150 -0.79 8.09 -8.53
N ASN A 151 -0.17 8.40 -9.66
CA ASN A 151 0.78 7.53 -10.32
C ASN A 151 1.94 8.33 -10.91
N TYR A 152 3.13 7.76 -10.85
CA TYR A 152 4.34 8.25 -11.50
C TYR A 152 5.31 7.09 -11.72
N GLN A 153 6.27 7.29 -12.62
CA GLN A 153 7.35 6.35 -12.88
C GLN A 153 8.11 6.06 -11.57
N ASN A 154 8.49 4.80 -11.35
CA ASN A 154 9.11 4.28 -10.12
C ASN A 154 8.18 4.09 -8.90
N LEU A 155 6.92 4.56 -8.91
CA LEU A 155 6.04 4.39 -7.75
C LEU A 155 5.88 2.92 -7.34
N ALA A 156 5.67 2.01 -8.29
CA ALA A 156 5.52 0.58 -7.99
C ALA A 156 6.78 -0.04 -7.35
N GLU A 157 7.98 0.36 -7.78
CA GLU A 157 9.24 -0.07 -7.18
C GLU A 157 9.40 0.48 -5.77
N GLN A 158 8.93 1.71 -5.54
CA GLN A 158 8.96 2.36 -4.23
C GLN A 158 7.96 1.74 -3.24
N TYR A 159 6.81 1.21 -3.69
CA TYR A 159 5.93 0.39 -2.84
C TYR A 159 6.69 -0.84 -2.32
N ASN A 160 7.41 -1.53 -3.21
CA ASN A 160 8.21 -2.70 -2.85
C ASN A 160 9.34 -2.32 -1.87
N ALA A 161 10.05 -1.22 -2.12
CA ALA A 161 11.11 -0.73 -1.24
C ALA A 161 10.59 -0.35 0.16
N ALA A 162 9.36 0.20 0.24
CA ALA A 162 8.69 0.51 1.51
C ALA A 162 8.03 -0.71 2.17
N GLY A 163 8.03 -1.89 1.54
CA GLY A 163 7.39 -3.09 2.07
C GLY A 163 5.86 -2.97 2.19
N ILE A 164 5.21 -2.18 1.34
CA ILE A 164 3.76 -1.95 1.37
C ILE A 164 3.11 -2.68 0.19
N SER A 165 2.12 -3.52 0.49
CA SER A 165 1.31 -4.12 -0.57
C SER A 165 0.30 -3.10 -1.10
N PRO A 166 0.23 -2.86 -2.42
CA PRO A 166 -0.79 -1.97 -3.02
C PRO A 166 -2.22 -2.51 -2.85
N TRP A 167 -2.35 -3.78 -2.49
CA TRP A 167 -3.62 -4.45 -2.23
C TRP A 167 -4.10 -4.28 -0.78
N ASN A 168 -3.34 -3.59 0.08
CA ASN A 168 -3.73 -3.31 1.46
C ASN A 168 -4.06 -1.84 1.61
N ASN A 169 -5.33 -1.50 1.45
CA ASN A 169 -5.80 -0.13 1.55
C ASN A 169 -7.11 -0.03 2.35
N THR A 170 -7.03 0.61 3.52
CA THR A 170 -8.14 0.83 4.46
C THR A 170 -8.45 2.32 4.66
N TRP A 171 -8.13 3.16 3.66
CA TRP A 171 -8.25 4.61 3.69
C TRP A 171 -9.59 5.17 4.21
N GLY A 172 -10.70 4.45 3.99
CA GLY A 172 -12.05 4.90 4.34
C GLY A 172 -12.55 4.46 5.73
N ASN A 173 -11.82 3.59 6.43
CA ASN A 173 -12.20 3.07 7.75
C ASN A 173 -11.46 3.84 8.85
N ILE A 174 -11.95 5.03 9.21
CA ILE A 174 -11.26 5.94 10.13
C ILE A 174 -11.65 5.64 11.58
N HIS A 175 -10.66 5.58 12.47
CA HIS A 175 -10.86 5.59 13.91
C HIS A 175 -10.66 7.01 14.46
N ASP A 176 -11.69 7.56 15.12
CA ASP A 176 -11.64 8.86 15.81
C ASP A 176 -11.60 8.64 17.32
N PHE A 177 -10.51 9.06 17.98
CA PHE A 177 -10.35 8.97 19.44
C PHE A 177 -11.18 10.02 20.19
N THR A 178 -11.59 11.09 19.52
CA THR A 178 -12.24 12.27 20.11
C THR A 178 -13.60 12.54 19.47
N GLN A 179 -14.39 11.47 19.34
CA GLN A 179 -15.72 11.53 18.75
C GLN A 179 -16.60 12.56 19.46
N ILE A 180 -17.30 13.35 18.67
CA ILE A 180 -18.29 14.31 19.16
C ILE A 180 -19.68 13.65 19.22
N PRO A 181 -20.52 13.96 20.24
CA PRO A 181 -21.83 13.31 20.40
C PRO A 181 -22.76 13.43 19.18
N ASP A 182 -22.73 14.57 18.48
CA ASP A 182 -23.69 14.92 17.43
C ASP A 182 -23.06 15.08 16.04
N GLY A 183 -22.02 14.31 15.72
CA GLY A 183 -21.41 14.39 14.39
C GLY A 183 -20.17 13.52 14.21
N LYS A 184 -19.46 13.79 13.11
CA LYS A 184 -18.14 13.19 12.85
C LYS A 184 -17.14 14.31 12.63
N ASN A 185 -15.94 14.14 13.15
CA ASN A 185 -14.82 15.03 12.86
C ASN A 185 -14.22 14.82 11.47
N TYR A 186 -14.67 13.77 10.77
CA TYR A 186 -14.23 13.43 9.43
C TYR A 186 -15.40 13.10 8.50
N SER A 187 -15.15 13.18 7.21
CA SER A 187 -16.03 12.67 6.15
C SER A 187 -15.21 12.02 5.05
N LEU A 188 -15.86 11.27 4.15
CA LEU A 188 -15.22 10.80 2.93
C LEU A 188 -15.54 11.75 1.78
N LEU A 189 -14.57 11.93 0.87
CA LEU A 189 -14.70 12.73 -0.34
C LEU A 189 -15.62 12.04 -1.36
N ASP A 190 -16.22 12.85 -2.26
CA ASP A 190 -16.94 12.30 -3.40
C ASP A 190 -15.97 11.62 -4.37
N GLN A 191 -16.40 10.53 -5.00
CA GLN A 191 -15.55 9.71 -5.87
C GLN A 191 -15.12 10.45 -7.15
N ASN A 192 -15.81 11.53 -7.52
CA ASN A 192 -15.44 12.39 -8.64
C ASN A 192 -14.37 13.42 -8.26
N GLU A 193 -14.02 13.54 -6.97
CA GLU A 193 -12.96 14.44 -6.51
C GLU A 193 -11.59 13.77 -6.62
N ASN A 194 -10.90 14.03 -7.72
CA ASN A 194 -9.53 13.56 -7.91
C ASN A 194 -8.52 14.34 -7.05
N VAL A 195 -7.31 13.77 -6.92
CA VAL A 195 -6.23 14.39 -6.14
C VAL A 195 -5.86 15.78 -6.66
N PHE A 196 -5.88 15.98 -7.98
CA PHE A 196 -5.47 17.25 -8.59
C PHE A 196 -6.48 18.40 -8.43
N LYS A 197 -7.68 18.12 -7.93
CA LYS A 197 -8.62 19.16 -7.49
C LYS A 197 -8.06 19.99 -6.33
N HIS A 198 -7.29 19.36 -5.44
CA HIS A 198 -6.79 20.00 -4.23
C HIS A 198 -5.26 20.13 -4.20
N LEU A 199 -4.54 19.22 -4.86
CA LEU A 199 -3.09 19.23 -5.00
C LEU A 199 -2.71 19.76 -6.40
N PRO A 200 -1.90 20.82 -6.54
CA PRO A 200 -1.47 21.29 -7.86
C PRO A 200 -0.80 20.19 -8.70
N ILE A 201 -0.82 20.29 -10.02
CA ILE A 201 -0.04 19.38 -10.87
C ILE A 201 1.43 19.85 -10.83
N PRO A 202 2.41 18.97 -10.59
CA PRO A 202 3.84 19.27 -10.68
C PRO A 202 4.21 19.86 -12.05
N THR A 203 4.81 21.06 -12.08
CA THR A 203 5.21 21.74 -13.32
C THR A 203 6.72 21.88 -13.48
N ASP A 204 7.51 21.43 -12.50
CA ASP A 204 8.96 21.55 -12.56
C ASP A 204 9.56 20.67 -13.67
N PRO A 205 10.48 21.18 -14.51
CA PRO A 205 11.10 20.39 -15.58
C PRO A 205 11.76 19.10 -15.10
N SER A 206 12.24 19.06 -13.84
CA SER A 206 12.83 17.87 -13.24
C SER A 206 11.82 16.73 -13.10
N CYS A 207 10.51 17.01 -13.07
CA CYS A 207 9.45 16.02 -12.98
C CYS A 207 8.95 15.51 -14.33
N SER A 208 9.39 16.08 -15.45
CA SER A 208 8.86 15.76 -16.79
C SER A 208 8.94 14.27 -17.16
N HIS A 209 10.01 13.59 -16.73
CA HIS A 209 10.22 12.16 -16.98
C HIS A 209 9.39 11.24 -16.06
N LEU A 210 8.73 11.79 -15.04
CA LEU A 210 7.99 10.99 -14.06
C LEU A 210 6.60 10.55 -14.56
N ASN A 211 6.11 11.07 -15.69
CA ASN A 211 4.82 10.67 -16.28
C ASN A 211 3.65 10.73 -15.27
N ILE A 212 3.61 11.80 -14.47
CA ILE A 212 2.66 11.95 -13.35
C ILE A 212 1.22 12.04 -13.86
N ASN A 213 0.31 11.30 -13.23
CA ASN A 213 -1.12 11.33 -13.51
C ASN A 213 -1.94 10.83 -12.30
N ASP A 214 -3.25 11.04 -12.34
CA ASP A 214 -4.22 10.64 -11.30
C ASP A 214 -5.26 9.63 -11.80
N SER A 215 -4.98 8.93 -12.90
CA SER A 215 -5.92 7.98 -13.47
C SER A 215 -6.16 6.79 -12.55
N MET A 216 -7.43 6.45 -12.34
CA MET A 216 -7.87 5.26 -11.60
C MET A 216 -7.44 3.95 -12.27
N ASP A 217 -7.13 3.96 -13.57
CA ASP A 217 -6.76 2.76 -14.33
C ASP A 217 -5.27 2.45 -14.27
N THR A 218 -4.44 3.49 -14.13
CA THR A 218 -2.98 3.37 -14.08
C THR A 218 -2.43 3.36 -12.65
N SER A 219 -3.26 3.67 -11.65
CA SER A 219 -2.81 3.77 -10.26
C SER A 219 -2.22 2.45 -9.75
N VAL A 220 -1.13 2.57 -8.98
CA VAL A 220 -0.48 1.41 -8.36
C VAL A 220 -1.39 0.80 -7.30
N THR A 221 -1.99 1.60 -6.42
CA THR A 221 -3.07 1.14 -5.54
C THR A 221 -4.38 1.12 -6.34
N PRO A 222 -5.11 0.00 -6.41
CA PRO A 222 -6.44 -0.01 -7.01
C PRO A 222 -7.36 0.97 -6.31
N PHE A 223 -8.11 1.75 -7.09
CA PHE A 223 -9.16 2.58 -6.54
C PHE A 223 -10.25 1.72 -5.90
N THR A 224 -10.54 1.99 -4.63
CA THR A 224 -11.60 1.29 -3.88
C THR A 224 -12.65 2.29 -3.40
N TYR A 225 -13.91 1.88 -3.45
CA TYR A 225 -15.02 2.72 -3.04
C TYR A 225 -15.23 2.76 -1.51
N GLY A 226 -14.59 1.83 -0.79
CA GLY A 226 -14.67 1.74 0.66
C GLY A 226 -16.04 1.34 1.20
N GLU A 227 -16.19 1.36 2.52
CA GLU A 227 -17.36 0.82 3.20
C GLU A 227 -18.67 1.58 2.92
N LEU A 228 -18.61 2.85 2.53
CA LEU A 228 -19.80 3.64 2.18
C LEU A 228 -20.58 3.07 1.00
N TYR A 229 -19.91 2.36 0.10
CA TYR A 229 -20.55 1.74 -1.07
C TYR A 229 -20.90 0.27 -0.83
N ARG A 230 -20.36 -0.36 0.23
CA ARG A 230 -20.71 -1.73 0.62
C ARG A 230 -22.22 -1.88 0.83
N ASN A 231 -22.85 -0.89 1.47
CA ASN A 231 -24.27 -0.94 1.82
C ASN A 231 -25.22 -0.44 0.73
N ARG A 232 -24.70 -0.03 -0.45
CA ARG A 232 -25.54 0.44 -1.57
C ARG A 232 -26.07 -0.67 -2.44
N TYR A 233 -25.46 -1.86 -2.36
CA TYR A 233 -25.81 -3.01 -3.19
C TYR A 233 -26.08 -4.20 -2.28
N GLU A 234 -27.11 -4.99 -2.62
CA GLU A 234 -27.49 -6.19 -1.87
C GLU A 234 -26.55 -7.36 -2.17
N GLU A 235 -26.05 -7.45 -3.40
CA GLU A 235 -25.19 -8.55 -3.85
C GLU A 235 -23.71 -8.14 -3.90
N ARG A 236 -22.87 -9.02 -3.34
CA ARG A 236 -21.42 -8.84 -3.24
C ARG A 236 -20.71 -10.15 -3.56
N CYS A 237 -19.51 -10.06 -4.12
CA CYS A 237 -18.71 -11.21 -4.52
C CYS A 237 -17.32 -11.12 -3.90
N LEU A 238 -16.89 -12.19 -3.23
CA LEU A 238 -15.50 -12.39 -2.85
C LEU A 238 -14.77 -13.14 -3.96
N ILE A 239 -13.63 -12.60 -4.38
CA ILE A 239 -12.65 -13.32 -5.21
C ILE A 239 -11.34 -13.36 -4.46
N ILE A 240 -10.74 -14.54 -4.37
CA ILE A 240 -9.40 -14.72 -3.80
C ILE A 240 -8.52 -15.35 -4.86
N LEU A 241 -7.45 -14.65 -5.24
CA LEU A 241 -6.40 -15.17 -6.10
C LEU A 241 -5.25 -15.68 -5.21
N PHE A 242 -4.86 -16.93 -5.40
CA PHE A 242 -3.76 -17.53 -4.65
C PHE A 242 -2.41 -17.09 -5.24
N HIS A 243 -1.32 -17.33 -4.49
CA HIS A 243 0.01 -16.95 -4.91
C HIS A 243 0.39 -17.57 -6.27
N ASP A 244 0.61 -16.70 -7.25
CA ASP A 244 1.04 -17.01 -8.62
C ASP A 244 1.67 -15.75 -9.25
N SER A 245 2.59 -15.91 -10.20
CA SER A 245 3.22 -14.77 -10.89
C SER A 245 2.21 -13.91 -11.66
N ASN A 246 1.05 -14.46 -12.02
CA ASN A 246 -0.01 -13.76 -12.73
C ASN A 246 -1.12 -13.19 -11.83
N ALA A 247 -1.14 -13.52 -10.53
CA ALA A 247 -2.26 -13.16 -9.65
C ALA A 247 -2.54 -11.65 -9.63
N SER A 248 -1.50 -10.82 -9.50
CA SER A 248 -1.64 -9.35 -9.51
C SER A 248 -2.13 -8.82 -10.86
N SER A 249 -1.66 -9.39 -11.98
CA SER A 249 -2.08 -8.99 -13.33
C SER A 249 -3.55 -9.38 -13.58
N CYS A 250 -3.94 -10.58 -13.16
CA CYS A 250 -5.33 -11.04 -13.26
C CYS A 250 -6.27 -10.18 -12.40
N ALA A 251 -5.88 -9.81 -11.19
CA ALA A 251 -6.64 -8.89 -10.34
C ALA A 251 -6.88 -7.54 -11.04
N ARG A 252 -5.84 -6.96 -11.67
CA ARG A 252 -5.97 -5.68 -12.41
C ARG A 252 -6.89 -5.79 -13.62
N ASP A 253 -6.77 -6.86 -14.40
CA ASP A 253 -7.64 -7.11 -15.54
C ASP A 253 -9.10 -7.31 -15.11
N LEU A 254 -9.32 -8.07 -14.03
CA LEU A 254 -10.63 -8.28 -13.44
C LEU A 254 -11.26 -6.96 -12.96
N ILE A 255 -10.51 -6.11 -12.27
CA ILE A 255 -10.96 -4.76 -11.88
C ILE A 255 -11.32 -3.93 -13.10
N THR A 256 -10.51 -3.98 -14.16
CA THR A 256 -10.76 -3.22 -15.39
C THR A 256 -12.01 -3.70 -16.12
N MET A 257 -12.22 -5.02 -16.19
CA MET A 257 -13.36 -5.62 -16.88
C MET A 257 -14.67 -5.41 -16.10
N THR A 258 -14.64 -5.52 -14.77
CA THR A 258 -15.81 -5.32 -13.91
C THR A 258 -16.33 -3.88 -13.92
N LYS A 259 -15.46 -2.89 -14.11
CA LYS A 259 -15.87 -1.48 -14.35
C LYS A 259 -16.81 -1.34 -15.55
N LYS A 260 -16.62 -2.12 -16.62
CA LYS A 260 -17.49 -2.08 -17.81
C LYS A 260 -18.90 -2.63 -17.55
N SER A 261 -19.05 -3.39 -16.47
CA SER A 261 -20.32 -3.98 -16.02
C SER A 261 -20.91 -3.21 -14.84
N GLU A 262 -20.48 -1.97 -14.61
CA GLU A 262 -20.96 -1.09 -13.53
C GLU A 262 -20.79 -1.67 -12.11
N LEU A 263 -19.92 -2.67 -11.93
CA LEU A 263 -19.57 -3.19 -10.61
C LEU A 263 -18.53 -2.28 -9.95
N VAL A 264 -18.60 -2.18 -8.63
CA VAL A 264 -17.66 -1.40 -7.82
C VAL A 264 -16.70 -2.32 -7.07
N LEU A 265 -15.43 -1.94 -7.02
CA LEU A 265 -14.45 -2.57 -6.14
C LEU A 265 -14.57 -1.91 -4.74
N VAL A 266 -15.10 -2.65 -3.77
CA VAL A 266 -15.35 -2.13 -2.42
C VAL A 266 -14.04 -2.02 -1.64
N GLN A 267 -13.25 -3.10 -1.62
CA GLN A 267 -11.97 -3.16 -0.92
C GLN A 267 -11.12 -4.31 -1.43
N THR A 268 -9.83 -4.26 -1.08
CA THR A 268 -8.84 -5.29 -1.40
C THR A 268 -8.05 -5.67 -0.14
N LYS A 269 -7.48 -6.87 -0.12
CA LYS A 269 -6.53 -7.27 0.92
C LYS A 269 -5.51 -8.26 0.39
N CYS A 270 -4.29 -8.21 0.92
CA CYS A 270 -3.24 -9.16 0.64
C CYS A 270 -2.50 -9.56 1.92
N TYR A 271 -2.51 -10.86 2.23
CA TYR A 271 -1.91 -11.41 3.44
C TYR A 271 -1.65 -12.92 3.32
N SER A 272 -0.78 -13.44 4.18
CA SER A 272 -0.43 -14.87 4.22
C SER A 272 -1.42 -15.66 5.08
N VAL A 273 -1.94 -16.76 4.54
CA VAL A 273 -2.85 -17.66 5.26
C VAL A 273 -2.09 -18.92 5.68
N ASN A 274 -2.19 -19.32 6.94
CA ASN A 274 -1.63 -20.59 7.42
C ASN A 274 -2.64 -21.76 7.25
N ASP A 275 -2.14 -22.99 7.31
CA ASP A 275 -2.94 -24.22 7.09
C ASP A 275 -4.18 -24.31 7.98
N MET A 276 -4.03 -24.02 9.28
CA MET A 276 -5.14 -24.08 10.24
C MET A 276 -6.24 -23.06 9.93
N SER A 277 -5.88 -21.93 9.32
CA SER A 277 -6.81 -20.86 8.99
C SER A 277 -7.45 -21.05 7.62
N ALA A 278 -6.79 -21.77 6.70
CA ALA A 278 -7.31 -22.07 5.38
C ALA A 278 -8.64 -22.83 5.45
N GLU A 279 -8.73 -23.86 6.29
CA GLU A 279 -9.96 -24.63 6.45
C GLU A 279 -11.12 -23.78 6.99
N ARG A 280 -10.82 -22.79 7.84
CA ARG A 280 -11.84 -21.86 8.36
C ARG A 280 -12.31 -20.87 7.30
N LEU A 281 -11.39 -20.37 6.46
CA LEU A 281 -11.67 -19.41 5.41
C LEU A 281 -12.43 -20.03 4.23
N PHE A 282 -12.11 -21.27 3.88
CA PHE A 282 -12.65 -21.95 2.69
C PHE A 282 -13.64 -23.08 3.03
N SER A 283 -14.38 -22.93 4.14
CA SER A 283 -15.47 -23.84 4.53
C SER A 283 -15.08 -25.33 4.56
N GLY A 284 -13.88 -25.64 5.05
CA GLY A 284 -13.34 -27.00 5.16
C GLY A 284 -12.82 -27.61 3.86
N ASN A 285 -12.78 -26.86 2.76
CA ASN A 285 -12.26 -27.35 1.49
C ASN A 285 -10.73 -27.44 1.51
N LYS A 286 -10.24 -28.65 1.74
CA LYS A 286 -8.81 -28.97 1.87
C LYS A 286 -8.00 -28.76 0.58
N ASN A 287 -8.65 -28.57 -0.57
CA ASN A 287 -7.96 -28.32 -1.83
C ASN A 287 -7.18 -26.99 -1.81
N TYR A 288 -7.55 -26.06 -0.93
CA TYR A 288 -6.88 -24.77 -0.80
C TYR A 288 -5.70 -24.76 0.18
N ASN A 289 -5.54 -25.79 1.03
CA ASN A 289 -4.48 -25.83 2.05
C ASN A 289 -3.09 -25.78 1.40
N SER A 290 -2.87 -26.54 0.33
CA SER A 290 -1.59 -26.52 -0.40
C SER A 290 -1.36 -25.26 -1.24
N LEU A 291 -2.40 -24.45 -1.46
CA LEU A 291 -2.31 -23.22 -2.25
C LEU A 291 -1.97 -22.01 -1.37
N VAL A 292 -2.51 -21.94 -0.15
CA VAL A 292 -2.24 -20.84 0.78
C VAL A 292 -0.80 -20.82 1.30
N THR A 293 -0.13 -21.97 1.34
CA THR A 293 1.25 -22.09 1.82
C THR A 293 2.28 -21.59 0.82
N LYS A 294 1.89 -21.39 -0.45
CA LYS A 294 2.78 -20.91 -1.51
C LYS A 294 3.14 -19.44 -1.37
N GLY A 295 2.32 -18.67 -0.65
CA GLY A 295 2.54 -17.24 -0.45
C GLY A 295 1.25 -16.49 -0.14
N PRO A 296 1.29 -15.15 -0.09
CA PRO A 296 0.13 -14.35 0.24
C PRO A 296 -0.96 -14.49 -0.83
N VAL A 297 -2.21 -14.41 -0.38
CA VAL A 297 -3.40 -14.39 -1.24
C VAL A 297 -3.85 -12.95 -1.48
N ILE A 298 -4.48 -12.68 -2.62
CA ILE A 298 -5.09 -11.37 -2.94
C ILE A 298 -6.60 -11.53 -2.94
N GLY A 299 -7.28 -10.88 -1.99
CA GLY A 299 -8.73 -10.80 -1.92
C GLY A 299 -9.28 -9.52 -2.52
N LEU A 300 -10.38 -9.66 -3.26
CA LEU A 300 -11.13 -8.58 -3.89
C LEU A 300 -12.60 -8.72 -3.50
N GLU A 301 -13.18 -7.64 -2.98
CA GLU A 301 -14.63 -7.53 -2.76
C GLU A 301 -15.23 -6.65 -3.84
N PHE A 302 -16.09 -7.24 -4.67
CA PHE A 302 -16.93 -6.52 -5.61
C PHE A 302 -18.35 -6.41 -5.09
N ALA A 303 -19.05 -5.35 -5.48
CA ALA A 303 -20.47 -5.15 -5.21
C ALA A 303 -21.18 -4.59 -6.45
N GLY A 304 -22.44 -4.94 -6.63
CA GLY A 304 -23.24 -4.48 -7.77
C GLY A 304 -24.43 -5.38 -8.05
N THR A 305 -25.19 -5.06 -9.10
CA THR A 305 -26.30 -5.92 -9.57
C THR A 305 -25.72 -7.10 -10.36
N ASN A 306 -26.22 -8.32 -10.12
CA ASN A 306 -25.70 -9.56 -10.72
C ASN A 306 -24.18 -9.71 -10.53
N CYS A 307 -23.68 -9.25 -9.38
CA CYS A 307 -22.25 -9.12 -9.13
C CYS A 307 -21.54 -10.47 -9.21
N ILE A 308 -22.12 -11.52 -8.61
CA ILE A 308 -21.48 -12.84 -8.53
C ILE A 308 -21.38 -13.48 -9.91
N GLU A 309 -22.50 -13.56 -10.65
CA GLU A 309 -22.53 -14.15 -11.99
C GLU A 309 -21.56 -13.42 -12.95
N THR A 310 -21.60 -12.08 -12.95
CA THR A 310 -20.72 -11.26 -13.77
C THR A 310 -19.24 -11.50 -13.42
N CYS A 311 -18.90 -11.53 -12.13
CA CYS A 311 -17.56 -11.82 -11.65
C CYS A 311 -17.08 -13.23 -12.06
N GLN A 312 -17.96 -14.23 -11.98
CA GLN A 312 -17.66 -15.60 -12.39
C GLN A 312 -17.39 -15.70 -13.89
N GLU A 313 -18.22 -15.07 -14.72
CA GLU A 313 -18.03 -15.08 -16.17
C GLU A 313 -16.71 -14.41 -16.58
N ILE A 314 -16.44 -13.22 -16.03
CA ILE A 314 -15.20 -12.48 -16.32
C ILE A 314 -13.98 -13.29 -15.90
N LEU A 315 -13.95 -13.81 -14.67
CA LEU A 315 -12.80 -14.56 -14.16
C LEU A 315 -12.59 -15.86 -14.94
N LYS A 316 -13.66 -16.59 -15.26
CA LYS A 316 -13.60 -17.79 -16.10
C LYS A 316 -12.98 -17.50 -17.47
N ASN A 317 -13.39 -16.42 -18.11
CA ASN A 317 -12.86 -16.02 -19.41
C ASN A 317 -11.38 -15.61 -19.34
N LEU A 318 -10.99 -14.85 -18.30
CA LEU A 318 -9.60 -14.45 -18.07
C LEU A 318 -8.68 -15.65 -17.83
N VAL A 319 -9.10 -16.60 -16.99
CA VAL A 319 -8.33 -17.81 -16.68
C VAL A 319 -8.24 -18.73 -17.91
N ALA A 320 -9.30 -18.85 -18.71
CA ALA A 320 -9.27 -19.68 -19.92
C ALA A 320 -8.37 -19.08 -21.02
N SER A 321 -8.39 -17.76 -21.20
CA SER A 321 -7.75 -17.09 -22.34
C SER A 321 -6.34 -16.58 -22.07
N LYS A 322 -6.04 -16.09 -20.86
CA LYS A 322 -4.80 -15.35 -20.56
C LYS A 322 -4.03 -15.91 -19.36
N TYR A 323 -4.73 -16.38 -18.32
CA TYR A 323 -4.14 -16.79 -17.05
C TYR A 323 -4.40 -18.27 -16.76
N GLN A 324 -4.03 -19.14 -17.70
CA GLN A 324 -4.31 -20.57 -17.64
C GLN A 324 -3.81 -21.18 -16.33
N ASN A 325 -4.66 -21.99 -15.70
CA ASN A 325 -4.41 -22.68 -14.43
C ASN A 325 -4.18 -21.77 -13.21
N LEU A 326 -4.53 -20.48 -13.27
CA LEU A 326 -4.45 -19.59 -12.10
C LEU A 326 -5.37 -20.11 -10.97
N PRO A 327 -4.84 -20.56 -9.83
CA PRO A 327 -5.65 -20.99 -8.71
C PRO A 327 -6.42 -19.81 -8.12
N HIS A 328 -7.72 -20.00 -7.93
CA HIS A 328 -8.61 -18.97 -7.38
C HIS A 328 -9.77 -19.57 -6.58
N PHE A 329 -10.37 -18.74 -5.77
CA PHE A 329 -11.66 -18.96 -5.11
C PHE A 329 -12.59 -17.81 -5.49
N ILE A 330 -13.86 -18.13 -5.69
CA ILE A 330 -14.90 -17.14 -5.99
C ILE A 330 -16.21 -17.56 -5.34
N SER A 331 -16.93 -16.61 -4.76
CA SER A 331 -18.27 -16.84 -4.20
C SER A 331 -19.19 -17.50 -5.22
N GLN A 332 -19.97 -18.48 -4.78
CA GLN A 332 -20.88 -19.25 -5.65
C GLN A 332 -22.32 -18.74 -5.62
N SER A 333 -22.73 -18.12 -4.51
CA SER A 333 -24.08 -17.58 -4.33
C SER A 333 -24.09 -16.41 -3.34
N ALA A 334 -25.11 -15.56 -3.44
CA ALA A 334 -25.28 -14.41 -2.54
C ALA A 334 -25.43 -14.84 -1.07
N ASN A 335 -26.09 -15.99 -0.82
CA ASN A 335 -26.31 -16.53 0.52
C ASN A 335 -25.01 -16.82 1.27
N GLU A 336 -23.97 -17.28 0.56
CA GLU A 336 -22.69 -17.64 1.16
C GLU A 336 -21.69 -16.48 1.13
N ALA A 337 -21.81 -15.57 0.15
CA ALA A 337 -20.83 -14.53 -0.10
C ALA A 337 -20.63 -13.60 1.12
N GLN A 338 -21.70 -13.25 1.82
CA GLN A 338 -21.64 -12.44 3.04
C GLN A 338 -20.72 -13.08 4.09
N GLU A 339 -20.97 -14.35 4.43
CA GLU A 339 -20.20 -15.05 5.45
C GLU A 339 -18.73 -15.23 5.02
N GLN A 340 -18.49 -15.50 3.74
CA GLN A 340 -17.15 -15.60 3.16
C GLN A 340 -16.37 -14.29 3.27
N LEU A 341 -17.02 -13.16 2.93
CA LEU A 341 -16.44 -11.82 3.05
C LEU A 341 -16.11 -11.51 4.52
N ASP A 342 -17.06 -11.73 5.43
CA ASP A 342 -16.86 -11.46 6.85
C ASP A 342 -15.71 -12.31 7.41
N LYS A 343 -15.66 -13.61 7.09
CA LYS A 343 -14.55 -14.50 7.47
C LYS A 343 -13.20 -14.00 6.97
N PHE A 344 -13.11 -13.64 5.68
CA PHE A 344 -11.87 -13.22 5.04
C PHE A 344 -11.33 -11.91 5.65
N TYR A 345 -12.16 -10.87 5.72
CA TYR A 345 -11.71 -9.55 6.19
C TYR A 345 -11.56 -9.46 7.71
N ASN A 346 -12.36 -10.21 8.50
CA ASN A 346 -12.14 -10.31 9.94
C ASN A 346 -10.82 -11.02 10.26
N PHE A 347 -10.52 -12.09 9.52
CA PHE A 347 -9.23 -12.78 9.68
C PHE A 347 -8.04 -11.89 9.33
N ALA A 348 -8.14 -11.16 8.21
CA ALA A 348 -7.10 -10.20 7.82
C ALA A 348 -6.87 -9.13 8.89
N SER A 349 -7.94 -8.66 9.53
CA SER A 349 -7.87 -7.66 10.60
C SER A 349 -7.14 -8.21 11.82
N MET A 350 -7.40 -9.47 12.22
CA MET A 350 -6.71 -10.11 13.35
C MET A 350 -5.20 -10.31 13.10
N GLN A 351 -4.80 -10.62 11.87
CA GLN A 351 -3.37 -10.81 11.55
C GLN A 351 -2.55 -9.52 11.54
N MET A 352 -3.15 -8.35 11.32
CA MET A 352 -2.41 -7.09 11.33
C MET A 352 -2.03 -6.61 12.74
N PHE A 353 -2.58 -7.24 13.79
CA PHE A 353 -2.25 -6.96 15.19
C PHE A 353 -1.34 -8.00 15.84
N ALA A 354 -0.97 -9.06 15.10
CA ALA A 354 -0.08 -10.13 15.54
C ALA A 354 1.28 -9.99 14.84
#